data_AF-A0A231VNE6-F1
#
_entry.id   AF-A0A231VNE6-F1
#
_cell.length_a   1.000
_cell.length_b   1.000
_cell.length_c   1.000
_cell.angle_alpha   90.00
_cell.angle_beta   90.00
_cell.angle_gamma   90.00
#
_symmetry.space_group_name_H-M   'P 1'
#
loop_
_entity.id
_entity.type
_entity.pdbx_description
1 polymer ?
#
loop_
_entity_poly.entity_id
_entity_poly.type
_entity_poly.pdbx_seq_one_letter_code
_entity_poly.pdbx_strand_id
1 'polypeptide(L)' 'PVIRVDHPDVLYPTLESKFEAVINKIKELHKKGQPMLVGTVAVETSEYLSKRLDEEKIPHVVLNAKNH' A
#
# COMPACT_ATOMS: atom_id res chain seq x y z
N PRO A 1 -22.22 4.73 16.77
CA PRO A 1 -22.42 4.94 15.31
C PRO A 1 -21.13 4.66 14.52
N VAL A 2 -21.23 3.89 13.45
CA VAL A 2 -20.10 3.65 12.52
C VAL A 2 -19.96 4.87 11.62
N ILE A 3 -18.84 5.60 11.73
CA ILE A 3 -18.56 6.85 10.97
C ILE A 3 -17.45 6.67 9.93
N ARG A 4 -17.04 5.42 9.65
CA ARG A 4 -15.99 5.11 8.67
C ARG A 4 -16.47 5.47 7.27
N VAL A 5 -15.64 6.16 6.50
CA VAL A 5 -15.90 6.46 5.09
C VAL A 5 -15.28 5.36 4.23
N ASP A 6 -16.13 4.61 3.53
CA ASP A 6 -15.72 3.60 2.56
C ASP A 6 -15.71 4.23 1.16
N HIS A 7 -14.52 4.41 0.61
CA HIS A 7 -14.35 4.98 -0.73
C HIS A 7 -14.61 3.91 -1.82
N PRO A 8 -15.12 4.32 -3.01
CA PRO A 8 -15.31 3.39 -4.12
C PRO A 8 -13.98 2.87 -4.67
N ASP A 9 -14.04 1.74 -5.36
CA ASP A 9 -12.88 1.12 -6.00
C ASP A 9 -12.30 2.02 -7.11
N VAL A 10 -10.97 1.99 -7.23
CA VAL A 10 -10.23 2.67 -8.30
C VAL A 10 -9.56 1.62 -9.18
N LEU A 11 -9.95 1.60 -10.46
CA LEU A 11 -9.43 0.66 -11.45
C LEU A 11 -8.33 1.31 -12.29
N TYR A 12 -7.30 0.53 -12.58
CA TYR A 12 -6.16 0.96 -13.40
C TYR A 12 -6.01 0.00 -14.59
N PRO A 13 -5.62 0.50 -15.77
CA PRO A 13 -5.52 -0.30 -16.98
C PRO A 13 -4.34 -1.30 -16.94
N THR A 14 -3.31 -1.02 -16.14
CA THR A 14 -2.12 -1.87 -16.02
C THR A 14 -1.72 -2.04 -14.56
N LEU A 15 -0.99 -3.12 -14.25
CA LEU A 15 -0.41 -3.31 -12.93
C LEU A 15 0.58 -2.21 -12.57
N GLU A 16 1.41 -1.79 -13.53
CA GLU A 16 2.38 -0.71 -13.33
C GLU A 16 1.68 0.59 -12.91
N SER A 17 0.65 1.02 -13.66
CA SER A 17 -0.11 2.23 -13.32
C SER A 17 -0.81 2.12 -11.96
N LYS A 18 -1.30 0.93 -11.60
CA LYS A 18 -1.83 0.65 -10.26
C LYS A 18 -0.78 0.85 -9.18
N PHE A 19 0.41 0.26 -9.33
CA PHE A 19 1.46 0.36 -8.31
C PHE A 19 2.00 1.78 -8.16
N GLU A 20 2.24 2.49 -9.27
CA GLU A 20 2.62 3.91 -9.22
C GLU A 20 1.60 4.75 -8.45
N ALA A 21 0.32 4.56 -8.73
CA ALA A 21 -0.74 5.30 -8.04
C ALA A 21 -0.82 4.95 -6.55
N VAL A 22 -0.67 3.67 -6.20
CA VAL A 22 -0.63 3.21 -4.81
C VAL A 22 0.56 3.81 -4.05
N ILE A 23 1.77 3.77 -4.63
CA ILE A 23 2.98 4.34 -4.00
C ILE A 23 2.83 5.84 -3.80
N ASN A 24 2.35 6.56 -4.81
CA ASN A 24 2.10 8.00 -4.70
C ASN A 24 1.09 8.31 -3.61
N LYS A 25 0.03 7.49 -3.48
CA LYS A 25 -0.96 7.68 -2.42
C LYS A 25 -0.39 7.42 -1.03
N ILE A 26 0.40 6.36 -0.88
CA ILE A 26 1.11 6.05 0.36
C ILE A 26 2.04 7.20 0.74
N LYS A 27 2.81 7.75 -0.21
CA LYS A 27 3.71 8.88 0.03
C LYS A 27 2.96 10.14 0.50
N GLU A 28 1.82 10.44 -0.11
CA GLU A 28 0.95 11.56 0.30
C GLU A 28 0.46 11.40 1.74
N LEU A 29 -0.06 10.22 2.08
CA LEU A 29 -0.63 9.92 3.39
C LEU A 29 0.45 9.80 4.48
N HIS A 30 1.59 9.20 4.16
CA HIS A 30 2.75 9.13 5.04
C HIS A 30 3.28 10.52 5.36
N LYS A 31 3.39 11.42 4.37
CA LYS A 31 3.76 12.82 4.59
C LYS A 31 2.79 13.56 5.53
N LYS A 32 1.52 13.16 5.54
CA LYS A 32 0.49 13.66 6.48
C LYS A 32 0.54 13.00 7.87
N GLY A 33 1.37 11.98 8.07
CA GLY A 33 1.45 11.21 9.31
C GLY A 33 0.27 10.25 9.53
N GLN A 34 -0.49 9.94 8.48
CA GLN A 34 -1.65 9.06 8.60
C GLN A 34 -1.21 7.59 8.63
N PRO A 35 -1.61 6.80 9.66
CA PRO A 35 -1.34 5.36 9.69
C PRO A 35 -2.11 4.63 8.60
N MET A 36 -1.48 3.61 8.02
CA MET A 36 -2.01 2.87 6.87
C MET A 36 -1.82 1.37 7.03
N LEU A 37 -2.77 0.61 6.49
CA LEU A 37 -2.66 -0.83 6.28
C LEU A 37 -2.86 -1.11 4.79
N VAL A 38 -1.92 -1.82 4.18
CA VAL A 38 -2.00 -2.19 2.75
C VAL A 38 -2.16 -3.70 2.65
N GLY A 39 -3.27 -4.13 2.06
CA GLY A 39 -3.55 -5.54 1.80
C GLY A 39 -3.12 -5.95 0.40
N THR A 40 -2.40 -7.07 0.31
CA THR A 40 -2.04 -7.75 -0.95
C THR A 40 -2.59 -9.17 -0.93
N VAL A 41 -2.77 -9.76 -2.10
CA VAL A 41 -3.29 -11.14 -2.23
C VAL A 41 -2.17 -12.17 -2.19
N ALA A 42 -0.96 -11.80 -2.62
CA ALA A 42 0.19 -12.70 -2.76
C ALA A 42 1.45 -12.11 -2.11
N VAL A 43 2.34 -12.98 -1.63
CA VAL A 43 3.59 -12.58 -0.93
C VAL A 43 4.50 -11.81 -1.88
N GLU A 44 4.60 -12.24 -3.14
CA GLU A 44 5.42 -11.61 -4.17
C GLU A 44 4.96 -10.16 -4.44
N THR A 45 3.66 -9.90 -4.32
CA THR A 45 3.11 -8.53 -4.44
C THR A 45 3.53 -7.67 -3.26
N SER A 46 3.58 -8.23 -2.05
CA SER A 46 4.07 -7.53 -0.86
C SER A 46 5.54 -7.19 -0.97
N GLU A 47 6.37 -8.14 -1.43
CA GLU A 47 7.81 -7.93 -1.63
C GLU A 47 8.09 -6.89 -2.72
N TYR A 48 7.35 -6.94 -3.83
CA TYR A 48 7.45 -5.93 -4.87
C TYR A 48 7.12 -4.53 -4.34
N LEU A 49 5.99 -4.37 -3.64
CA LEU A 49 5.61 -3.09 -3.06
C LEU A 49 6.61 -2.62 -2.01
N SER A 50 7.11 -3.53 -1.18
CA SER A 50 8.12 -3.24 -0.15
C SER A 50 9.38 -2.62 -0.76
N LYS A 51 9.92 -3.25 -1.81
CA LYS A 51 11.09 -2.73 -2.53
C LYS A 51 10.86 -1.32 -3.07
N ARG A 52 9.68 -1.07 -3.65
CA ARG A 52 9.33 0.26 -4.19
C ARG A 52 9.22 1.32 -3.09
N LEU A 53 8.72 0.96 -1.91
CA LEU A 53 8.64 1.87 -0.77
C LEU A 53 10.04 2.16 -0.17
N ASP A 54 10.95 1.18 -0.20
CA ASP A 54 12.35 1.38 0.20
C ASP A 54 13.08 2.37 -0.72
N GLU A 55 12.86 2.27 -2.04
CA GLU A 55 13.39 3.22 -3.03
C GLU A 55 12.93 4.66 -2.74
N GLU A 56 11.69 4.82 -2.27
CA GLU A 56 11.10 6.09 -1.85
C GLU A 56 11.43 6.49 -0.40
N LYS A 57 12.21 5.67 0.32
CA LYS A 57 12.61 5.85 1.73
C LYS A 57 11.42 5.98 2.69
N ILE A 58 10.36 5.21 2.44
CA ILE A 58 9.18 5.16 3.29
C ILE A 58 9.29 3.97 4.26
N PRO A 59 9.42 4.20 5.58
CA PRO A 59 9.52 3.13 6.56
C PRO A 59 8.21 2.34 6.60
N HIS A 60 8.32 1.01 6.55
CA HIS A 60 7.18 0.11 6.57
C HIS A 60 7.58 -1.26 7.14
N VAL A 61 6.59 -2.10 7.44
CA VAL A 61 6.78 -3.48 7.89
C VAL A 61 5.89 -4.39 7.06
N VAL A 62 6.45 -5.52 6.60
CA VAL A 62 5.70 -6.54 5.86
C VAL A 62 5.26 -7.64 6.82
N LEU A 63 3.96 -7.92 6.85
CA LEU A 63 3.37 -8.99 7.65
C LEU A 63 3.12 -10.20 6.75
N ASN A 64 3.95 -11.23 6.89
CA ASN A 64 3.80 -12.48 6.15
C ASN A 64 3.10 -13.52 7.04
N ALA A 65 2.00 -14.11 6.55
CA ALA A 65 1.17 -15.09 7.26
C ALA A 65 1.86 -16.45 7.55
N LYS A 66 3.19 -16.54 7.42
CA LYS A 66 3.99 -17.74 7.69
C LYS A 66 4.56 -17.79 9.10
N ASN A 67 4.75 -16.65 9.76
CA ASN A 67 5.26 -16.59 11.13
C ASN A 67 4.11 -16.30 12.11
N HIS A 68 3.81 -17.29 12.93
CA HIS A 68 3.00 -17.19 14.16
C HIS A 68 3.87 -17.61 15.35
#